data_AF-A0A7S0KAC1-F1
#
_entry.id   AF-A0A7S0KAC1-F1
#
_cell.length_a   1.000
_cell.length_b   1.000
_cell.length_c   1.000
_cell.angle_alpha   90.00
_cell.angle_beta   90.00
_cell.angle_gamma   90.00
#
_symmetry.space_group_name_H-M   'P 1'
#
loop_
_entity.id
_entity.type
_entity.pdbx_description
1 polymer ?
#
loop_
_entity_poly.entity_id
_entity_poly.type
_entity_poly.pdbx_seq_one_letter_code
_entity_poly.pdbx_strand_id
1 'polypeptide(L)'
;GRQGIQAGGASAAPGLGASPSGLVASRSLVESLLVCFQQDAACPLAREVTGLDENTLQAFALGSGGGAGDWGGGSASQPPPLFPGIYSAPLATRGGGATVLPTWTEKLIRDTLANITANVTTSTPCATDADCRKDGASPRAECLQHSGLCGRSSAHYIDALSPAVVVQGSDPNDVDTALLTAEDPAWAEPYWSARIRAELLAVPAPDSQWAAVLAGALGTVAAAGVTLWWLRCGKADLVIL
;
A
#
# COMPACT_ATOMS: atom_id res chain seq x y z
N GLY A 1 -15.21 30.37 35.36
CA GLY A 1 -15.47 31.00 34.06
C GLY A 1 -15.10 30.02 32.97
N ARG A 2 -16.09 29.55 32.21
CA ARG A 2 -15.88 28.73 31.00
C ARG A 2 -15.82 29.71 29.82
N GLN A 3 -14.65 29.90 29.22
CA GLN A 3 -14.54 30.63 27.97
C GLN A 3 -14.74 29.64 26.83
N GLY A 4 -15.75 29.92 26.01
CA GLY A 4 -16.06 29.16 24.81
C GLY A 4 -15.01 29.40 23.74
N ILE A 5 -14.61 28.32 23.09
CA ILE A 5 -13.81 28.36 21.87
C ILE A 5 -14.76 28.83 20.77
N GLN A 6 -14.60 30.09 20.35
CA GLN A 6 -15.22 30.59 19.13
C GLN A 6 -14.51 29.95 17.94
N ALA A 7 -15.23 29.15 17.17
CA ALA A 7 -14.82 28.68 15.85
C ALA A 7 -14.80 29.89 14.90
N GLY A 8 -13.65 30.55 14.79
CA GLY A 8 -13.40 31.62 13.84
C GLY A 8 -12.80 31.07 12.56
N GLY A 9 -13.47 31.32 11.43
CA GLY A 9 -12.85 31.26 10.11
C GLY A 9 -13.08 29.99 9.30
N ALA A 10 -14.32 29.51 9.18
CA ALA A 10 -14.69 28.72 8.00
C ALA A 10 -14.56 29.63 6.77
N SER A 11 -13.46 29.51 6.02
CA SER A 11 -13.37 30.01 4.65
C SER A 11 -14.63 29.57 3.92
N ALA A 12 -15.41 30.54 3.45
CA ALA A 12 -16.66 30.30 2.77
C ALA A 12 -16.41 29.31 1.62
N ALA A 13 -16.96 28.09 1.76
CA ALA A 13 -17.02 27.16 0.66
C ALA A 13 -17.66 27.90 -0.52
N PRO A 14 -17.05 27.89 -1.73
CA PRO A 14 -17.70 28.45 -2.90
C PRO A 14 -19.09 27.81 -2.98
N GLY A 15 -20.12 28.66 -3.00
CA GLY A 15 -21.51 28.21 -2.96
C GLY A 15 -21.69 27.13 -4.02
N LEU A 16 -21.96 25.91 -3.58
CA LEU A 16 -22.39 24.82 -4.43
C LEU A 16 -23.65 25.35 -5.12
N GLY A 17 -23.50 25.75 -6.39
CA GLY A 17 -24.65 26.10 -7.22
C GLY A 17 -25.67 24.98 -7.07
N ALA A 18 -26.94 25.35 -6.84
CA ALA A 18 -28.01 24.38 -6.68
C ALA A 18 -27.88 23.33 -7.78
N SER A 19 -27.72 22.06 -7.40
CA SER A 19 -27.63 20.97 -8.39
C SER A 19 -28.84 21.10 -9.32
N PRO A 20 -28.64 21.15 -10.64
CA PRO A 20 -29.73 21.23 -11.60
C PRO A 20 -30.79 20.18 -11.26
N SER A 21 -32.07 20.56 -11.27
CA SER A 21 -33.20 19.73 -10.80
C SER A 21 -33.40 18.41 -11.54
N GLY A 22 -32.61 18.13 -12.59
CA GLY A 22 -32.56 16.87 -13.32
C GLY A 22 -31.31 16.02 -13.09
N LEU A 23 -30.34 16.46 -12.27
CA LEU A 23 -29.16 15.68 -11.92
C LEU A 23 -29.50 14.70 -10.81
N VAL A 24 -29.57 13.42 -11.16
CA VAL A 24 -29.81 12.31 -10.23
C VAL A 24 -28.59 11.41 -10.25
N ALA A 25 -28.03 11.11 -9.08
CA ALA A 25 -26.95 10.14 -8.96
C ALA A 25 -27.46 8.75 -9.36
N SER A 26 -26.67 8.02 -10.15
CA SER A 26 -27.00 6.66 -10.53
C SER A 26 -26.97 5.75 -9.31
N ARG A 27 -28.13 5.22 -8.92
CA ARG A 27 -28.24 4.30 -7.79
C ARG A 27 -27.42 3.02 -8.00
N SER A 28 -27.41 2.47 -9.22
CA SER A 28 -26.65 1.27 -9.53
C SER A 28 -25.14 1.50 -9.38
N LEU A 29 -24.64 2.67 -9.76
CA LEU A 29 -23.23 3.02 -9.57
C LEU A 29 -22.88 3.12 -8.09
N VAL A 30 -23.73 3.76 -7.28
CA VAL A 30 -23.53 3.88 -5.82
C VAL A 30 -23.53 2.51 -5.15
N GLU A 31 -24.48 1.63 -5.52
CA GLU A 31 -24.54 0.27 -4.98
C GLU A 31 -23.30 -0.55 -5.37
N SER A 32 -22.85 -0.47 -6.62
CA SER A 32 -21.61 -1.12 -7.06
C SER A 32 -20.38 -0.61 -6.29
N LEU A 33 -20.26 0.71 -6.09
CA LEU A 33 -19.16 1.29 -5.29
C LEU A 33 -19.20 0.81 -3.84
N LEU A 34 -20.39 0.72 -3.23
CA LEU A 34 -20.54 0.19 -1.87
C LEU A 34 -20.08 -1.27 -1.77
N VAL A 35 -20.40 -2.11 -2.76
CA VAL A 35 -19.90 -3.49 -2.82
C VAL A 35 -18.37 -3.50 -2.86
N CYS A 36 -17.76 -2.67 -3.72
CA CYS A 36 -16.31 -2.59 -3.84
C CYS A 36 -15.61 -2.17 -2.55
N PHE A 37 -16.16 -1.17 -1.83
CA PHE A 37 -15.55 -0.64 -0.61
C PHE A 37 -15.83 -1.46 0.64
N GLN A 38 -16.95 -2.20 0.69
CA GLN A 38 -17.40 -2.85 1.92
C GLN A 38 -17.32 -4.37 1.89
N GLN A 39 -17.25 -4.98 0.71
CA GLN A 39 -17.40 -6.43 0.57
C GLN A 39 -16.26 -7.07 -0.21
N ASP A 40 -15.92 -6.52 -1.38
CA ASP A 40 -15.01 -7.19 -2.32
C ASP A 40 -14.16 -6.18 -3.09
N ALA A 41 -12.86 -6.15 -2.81
CA ALA A 41 -11.92 -5.29 -3.53
C ALA A 41 -11.69 -5.70 -5.00
N ALA A 42 -12.10 -6.91 -5.41
CA ALA A 42 -12.09 -7.37 -6.80
C ALA A 42 -13.49 -7.33 -7.44
N CYS A 43 -14.40 -6.53 -6.89
CA CYS A 43 -15.76 -6.34 -7.41
C CYS A 43 -15.78 -6.11 -8.94
N PRO A 44 -16.91 -6.44 -9.61
CA PRO A 44 -17.05 -6.27 -11.07
C PRO A 44 -16.75 -4.84 -11.55
N LEU A 45 -17.19 -3.83 -10.81
CA LEU A 45 -16.92 -2.42 -11.15
C LEU A 45 -15.42 -2.11 -11.13
N ALA A 46 -14.67 -2.57 -10.13
CA ALA A 46 -13.23 -2.33 -10.05
C ALA A 46 -12.51 -2.96 -11.24
N ARG A 47 -12.83 -4.20 -11.60
CA ARG A 47 -12.28 -4.88 -12.78
C ARG A 47 -12.57 -4.11 -14.07
N GLU A 48 -13.80 -3.66 -14.22
CA GLU A 48 -14.26 -2.94 -15.39
C GLU A 48 -13.58 -1.58 -15.56
N VAL A 49 -13.49 -0.77 -14.51
CA VAL A 49 -12.94 0.59 -14.63
C VAL A 49 -11.41 0.62 -14.60
N THR A 50 -10.78 -0.31 -13.90
CA THR A 50 -9.31 -0.33 -13.79
C THR A 50 -8.63 -1.15 -14.89
N GLY A 51 -9.37 -2.04 -15.56
CA GLY A 51 -8.82 -2.99 -16.53
C GLY A 51 -7.93 -4.08 -15.91
N LEU A 52 -7.88 -4.17 -14.58
CA LEU A 52 -7.06 -5.15 -13.88
C LEU A 52 -7.82 -6.47 -13.71
N ASP A 53 -7.08 -7.58 -13.80
CA ASP A 53 -7.63 -8.88 -13.44
C ASP A 53 -7.82 -8.99 -11.92
N GLU A 54 -8.64 -9.98 -11.54
CA GLU A 54 -9.01 -10.22 -10.15
C GLU A 54 -7.80 -10.48 -9.24
N ASN A 55 -6.79 -11.23 -9.70
CA ASN A 55 -5.60 -11.51 -8.87
C ASN A 55 -4.78 -10.24 -8.66
N THR A 56 -4.66 -9.40 -9.69
CA THR A 56 -3.95 -8.12 -9.58
C THR A 56 -4.68 -7.16 -8.64
N LEU A 57 -6.01 -7.05 -8.73
CA LEU A 57 -6.80 -6.25 -7.79
C LEU A 57 -6.70 -6.75 -6.36
N GLN A 58 -6.70 -8.08 -6.17
CA GLN A 58 -6.50 -8.70 -4.85
C GLN A 58 -5.13 -8.37 -4.29
N ALA A 59 -4.06 -8.56 -5.07
CA ALA A 59 -2.70 -8.21 -4.65
C ALA A 59 -2.60 -6.71 -4.31
N PHE A 60 -3.28 -5.86 -5.07
CA PHE A 60 -3.27 -4.43 -4.84
C PHE A 60 -4.04 -4.01 -3.58
N ALA A 61 -5.18 -4.63 -3.31
CA ALA A 61 -5.97 -4.43 -2.10
C ALA A 61 -5.26 -4.91 -0.83
N LEU A 62 -4.44 -5.96 -0.96
CA LEU A 62 -3.59 -6.49 0.10
C LEU A 62 -2.26 -5.74 0.25
N GLY A 63 -2.04 -4.67 -0.53
CA GLY A 63 -0.79 -3.90 -0.52
C GLY A 63 0.43 -4.62 -1.11
N SER A 64 0.28 -5.85 -1.60
CA SER A 64 1.36 -6.65 -2.19
C SER A 64 1.65 -6.32 -3.67
N GLY A 65 0.81 -5.48 -4.30
CA GLY A 65 0.83 -5.19 -5.75
C GLY A 65 1.70 -4.02 -6.23
N GLY A 66 2.45 -3.33 -5.36
CA GLY A 66 3.24 -2.18 -5.79
C GLY A 66 4.04 -1.51 -4.69
N GLY A 67 5.25 -2.00 -4.45
CA GLY A 67 6.35 -1.23 -3.83
C GLY A 67 6.28 -0.89 -2.34
N ALA A 68 5.13 -0.97 -1.66
CA ALA A 68 5.02 -0.57 -0.26
C ALA A 68 4.43 -1.68 0.61
N GLY A 69 5.28 -2.61 1.05
CA GLY A 69 4.99 -3.53 2.16
C GLY A 69 3.97 -4.62 1.85
N ASP A 70 4.41 -5.87 1.94
CA ASP A 70 3.53 -7.03 1.90
C ASP A 70 2.66 -7.02 3.18
N TRP A 71 1.50 -6.37 3.13
CA TRP A 71 0.56 -6.32 4.25
C TRP A 71 -0.17 -7.65 4.32
N GLY A 72 0.39 -8.55 5.14
CA GLY A 72 0.06 -9.97 5.24
C GLY A 72 -1.39 -10.39 4.99
N GLY A 73 -1.55 -11.45 4.20
CA GLY A 73 -2.49 -12.54 4.46
C GLY A 73 -3.98 -12.23 4.53
N GLY A 74 -4.48 -11.20 3.83
CA GLY A 74 -5.92 -11.02 3.66
C GLY A 74 -6.50 -11.92 2.55
N SER A 75 -7.80 -12.18 2.64
CA SER A 75 -8.57 -12.90 1.61
C SER A 75 -9.34 -11.90 0.75
N ALA A 76 -9.53 -12.22 -0.54
CA ALA A 76 -10.26 -11.44 -1.55
C ALA A 76 -11.66 -10.94 -1.15
N SER A 77 -12.25 -11.52 -0.10
CA SER A 77 -13.59 -11.20 0.40
C SER A 77 -13.58 -10.21 1.58
N GLN A 78 -12.49 -9.47 1.74
CA GLN A 78 -12.37 -8.43 2.76
C GLN A 78 -12.48 -7.05 2.12
N PRO A 79 -13.10 -6.08 2.82
CA PRO A 79 -13.11 -4.70 2.38
C PRO A 79 -11.67 -4.19 2.27
N PRO A 80 -11.35 -3.44 1.20
CA PRO A 80 -10.02 -2.87 1.00
C PRO A 80 -9.70 -1.86 2.12
N PRO A 81 -8.43 -1.75 2.53
CA PRO A 81 -8.02 -0.77 3.51
C PRO A 81 -8.22 0.66 2.95
N LEU A 82 -8.77 1.55 3.77
CA LEU A 82 -8.87 2.99 3.50
C LEU A 82 -7.65 3.77 3.99
N PHE A 83 -6.61 3.06 4.44
CA PHE A 83 -5.35 3.66 4.82
C PHE A 83 -4.68 4.27 3.57
N PRO A 84 -4.27 5.55 3.59
CA PRO A 84 -3.70 6.23 2.42
C PRO A 84 -2.32 5.70 2.00
N GLY A 85 -1.73 4.78 2.78
CA GLY A 85 -0.41 4.23 2.49
C GLY A 85 0.72 5.20 2.84
N ILE A 86 1.94 4.79 2.51
CA ILE A 86 3.15 5.62 2.66
C ILE A 86 3.39 6.33 1.34
N TYR A 87 3.60 7.64 1.40
CA TYR A 87 4.07 8.40 0.25
C TYR A 87 5.48 7.94 -0.14
N SER A 88 5.59 7.22 -1.27
CA SER A 88 6.85 6.56 -1.68
C SER A 88 7.62 7.28 -2.79
N ALA A 89 6.98 8.15 -3.57
CA ALA A 89 7.63 8.88 -4.66
C ALA A 89 6.81 10.08 -5.13
N PRO A 90 7.46 11.17 -5.57
CA PRO A 90 6.78 12.30 -6.20
C PRO A 90 6.17 11.98 -7.55
N LEU A 91 5.10 12.69 -7.89
CA LEU A 91 4.55 12.75 -9.25
C LEU A 91 5.65 13.21 -10.23
N ALA A 92 6.30 12.28 -10.94
CA ALA A 92 7.19 12.67 -12.04
C ALA A 92 6.35 13.18 -13.21
N THR A 93 6.25 14.50 -13.31
CA THR A 93 5.64 15.14 -14.48
C THR A 93 6.57 15.03 -15.69
N ARG A 94 6.09 14.32 -16.72
CA ARG A 94 6.60 14.24 -18.11
C ARG A 94 7.96 13.53 -18.33
N GLY A 95 7.89 12.42 -19.07
CA GLY A 95 8.94 12.02 -20.02
C GLY A 95 9.91 10.92 -19.59
N GLY A 96 9.79 10.40 -18.38
CA GLY A 96 10.53 9.24 -17.89
C GLY A 96 9.88 8.78 -16.60
N GLY A 97 9.36 7.56 -16.58
CA GLY A 97 8.45 7.09 -15.55
C GLY A 97 9.00 7.24 -14.13
N ALA A 98 8.36 8.08 -13.33
CA ALA A 98 8.00 7.69 -11.98
C ALA A 98 6.48 7.65 -11.93
N THR A 99 5.98 6.43 -11.78
CA THR A 99 4.56 6.14 -11.58
C THR A 99 4.32 6.39 -10.10
N VAL A 100 3.41 7.31 -9.75
CA VAL A 100 2.77 7.24 -8.43
C VAL A 100 2.31 5.79 -8.27
N LEU A 101 2.61 5.16 -7.15
CA LEU A 101 2.04 3.87 -6.81
C LEU A 101 0.76 4.19 -6.03
N PRO A 102 -0.39 4.45 -6.68
CA PRO A 102 -1.60 4.77 -5.96
C PRO A 102 -1.96 3.60 -5.06
N THR A 103 -2.69 3.85 -3.99
CA THR A 103 -3.36 2.77 -3.28
C THR A 103 -4.49 2.19 -4.14
N TRP A 104 -4.99 1.00 -3.78
CA TRP A 104 -6.18 0.43 -4.41
C TRP A 104 -7.35 1.42 -4.43
N THR A 105 -7.57 2.11 -3.31
CA THR A 105 -8.66 3.10 -3.14
C THR A 105 -8.49 4.27 -4.09
N GLU A 106 -7.28 4.83 -4.17
CA GLU A 106 -6.98 5.95 -5.07
C GLU A 106 -7.17 5.57 -6.53
N LYS A 107 -6.72 4.38 -6.94
CA LYS A 107 -6.90 3.90 -8.31
C LYS A 107 -8.36 3.69 -8.65
N LEU A 108 -9.14 3.04 -7.78
CA LEU A 108 -10.57 2.84 -8.01
C LEU A 108 -11.30 4.18 -8.16
N ILE A 109 -11.05 5.13 -7.26
CA ILE A 109 -11.70 6.45 -7.27
C ILE A 109 -11.31 7.20 -8.55
N ARG A 110 -10.02 7.25 -8.87
CA ARG A 110 -9.52 7.98 -10.03
C ARG A 110 -10.08 7.40 -11.32
N ASP A 111 -10.06 6.08 -11.49
CA ASP A 111 -10.51 5.43 -12.73
C ASP A 111 -12.04 5.45 -12.86
N THR A 112 -12.77 5.36 -11.75
CA THR A 112 -14.22 5.58 -11.74
C THR A 112 -14.57 7.01 -12.13
N LEU A 113 -13.90 8.00 -11.52
CA LEU A 113 -14.08 9.41 -11.88
C LEU A 113 -13.68 9.65 -13.33
N ALA A 114 -12.63 8.99 -13.82
CA ALA A 114 -12.22 9.08 -15.20
C ALA A 114 -13.27 8.54 -16.15
N ASN A 115 -13.87 7.40 -15.84
CA ASN A 115 -14.95 6.84 -16.63
C ASN A 115 -16.18 7.77 -16.68
N ILE A 116 -16.56 8.36 -15.54
CA ILE A 116 -17.74 9.26 -15.45
C ILE A 116 -17.50 10.59 -16.17
N THR A 117 -16.29 11.14 -16.09
CA THR A 117 -15.95 12.47 -16.64
C THR A 117 -15.30 12.41 -18.02
N ALA A 118 -15.05 11.22 -18.53
CA ALA A 118 -14.41 11.02 -19.81
C ALA A 118 -15.20 11.63 -20.96
N ASN A 119 -14.51 12.41 -21.77
CA ASN A 119 -14.94 12.72 -23.12
C ASN A 119 -14.23 11.75 -24.07
N VAL A 120 -14.98 10.79 -24.63
CA VAL A 120 -14.46 9.84 -25.62
C VAL A 120 -14.25 10.58 -26.94
N THR A 121 -13.01 11.00 -27.18
CA THR A 121 -12.67 11.86 -28.32
C THR A 121 -12.48 11.11 -29.62
N THR A 122 -12.31 9.78 -29.58
CA THR A 122 -11.97 8.96 -30.74
C THR A 122 -12.56 7.56 -30.62
N SER A 123 -12.95 6.94 -31.74
CA SER A 123 -13.31 5.51 -31.81
C SER A 123 -12.08 4.60 -31.90
N THR A 124 -10.90 5.09 -31.51
CA THR A 124 -9.63 4.35 -31.57
C THR A 124 -9.59 3.34 -30.42
N PRO A 125 -9.51 2.03 -30.72
CA PRO A 125 -9.31 1.02 -29.71
C PRO A 125 -7.93 1.16 -29.05
N CYS A 126 -7.84 0.89 -27.76
CA CYS A 126 -6.60 0.95 -27.01
C CYS A 126 -6.51 -0.19 -25.99
N ALA A 127 -5.28 -0.59 -25.67
CA ALA A 127 -4.99 -1.43 -24.51
C ALA A 127 -4.25 -0.65 -23.43
N THR A 128 -3.44 0.33 -23.84
CA THR A 128 -2.60 1.13 -22.95
C THR A 128 -2.74 2.62 -23.24
N ASP A 129 -2.45 3.46 -22.25
CA ASP A 129 -2.37 4.92 -22.44
C ASP A 129 -1.32 5.31 -23.48
N ALA A 130 -0.32 4.45 -23.73
CA ALA A 130 0.66 4.68 -24.78
C ALA A 130 0.02 4.61 -26.17
N ASP A 131 -0.96 3.74 -26.37
CA ASP A 131 -1.65 3.60 -27.66
C ASP A 131 -2.44 4.86 -28.00
N CYS A 132 -3.07 5.49 -27.01
CA CYS A 132 -3.78 6.77 -27.19
C CYS A 132 -2.86 7.96 -27.44
N ARG A 133 -1.57 7.82 -27.16
CA ARG A 133 -0.56 8.87 -27.35
C ARG A 133 0.21 8.71 -28.66
N LYS A 134 0.18 7.54 -29.31
CA LYS A 134 0.96 7.23 -30.54
C LYS A 134 0.60 8.10 -31.74
N ASP A 135 -0.64 8.60 -31.83
CA ASP A 135 -1.12 9.32 -33.02
C ASP A 135 -1.14 10.86 -32.86
N GLY A 136 -0.54 11.41 -31.79
CA GLY A 136 -0.53 12.85 -31.54
C GLY A 136 -1.91 13.46 -31.23
N ALA A 137 -2.96 12.63 -31.14
CA ALA A 137 -4.36 13.05 -30.99
C ALA A 137 -4.61 13.86 -29.70
N SER A 138 -3.90 13.55 -28.61
CA SER A 138 -3.78 14.45 -27.46
C SER A 138 -2.70 13.97 -26.49
N PRO A 139 -1.81 14.86 -25.98
CA PRO A 139 -0.84 14.48 -24.96
C PRO A 139 -1.49 14.10 -23.61
N ARG A 140 -2.81 14.29 -23.46
CA ARG A 140 -3.61 13.93 -22.29
C ARG A 140 -4.68 12.86 -22.60
N ALA A 141 -4.58 12.19 -23.74
CA ALA A 141 -5.45 11.05 -24.01
C ALA A 141 -4.97 9.83 -23.22
N GLU A 142 -5.91 9.11 -22.67
CA GLU A 142 -5.68 7.87 -21.93
C GLU A 142 -6.61 6.77 -22.43
N CYS A 143 -6.24 5.53 -22.12
CA CYS A 143 -7.06 4.39 -22.47
C CYS A 143 -8.10 4.13 -21.40
N LEU A 144 -9.37 4.33 -21.75
CA LEU A 144 -10.49 4.09 -20.86
C LEU A 144 -10.80 2.60 -20.85
N GLN A 145 -10.34 1.88 -19.83
CA GLN A 145 -10.40 0.41 -19.77
C GLN A 145 -11.83 -0.14 -19.92
N HIS A 146 -12.82 0.54 -19.36
CA HIS A 146 -14.23 0.18 -19.48
C HIS A 146 -14.72 0.11 -20.93
N SER A 147 -14.34 1.10 -21.77
CA SER A 147 -14.78 1.15 -23.17
C SER A 147 -13.77 0.56 -24.14
N GLY A 148 -12.52 0.37 -23.71
CA GLY A 148 -11.38 0.00 -24.57
C GLY A 148 -11.06 1.09 -25.60
N LEU A 149 -11.46 2.34 -25.36
CA LEU A 149 -11.30 3.45 -26.29
C LEU A 149 -10.47 4.58 -25.69
N CYS A 150 -9.82 5.33 -26.57
CA CYS A 150 -9.10 6.54 -26.17
C CYS A 150 -10.05 7.70 -25.84
N GLY A 151 -9.85 8.30 -24.66
CA GLY A 151 -10.60 9.47 -24.23
C GLY A 151 -9.78 10.42 -23.38
N ARG A 152 -10.42 11.51 -22.95
CA ARG A 152 -9.82 12.52 -22.07
C ARG A 152 -10.68 12.68 -20.83
N SER A 153 -10.05 12.55 -19.68
CA SER A 153 -10.66 12.72 -18.36
C SER A 153 -10.12 13.95 -17.65
N SER A 154 -10.90 14.51 -16.73
CA SER A 154 -10.44 15.51 -15.76
C SER A 154 -9.93 14.90 -14.44
N ALA A 155 -9.94 13.58 -14.29
CA ALA A 155 -9.46 12.88 -13.12
C ALA A 155 -7.94 12.78 -13.13
N HIS A 156 -7.29 13.34 -12.11
CA HIS A 156 -5.83 13.36 -11.99
C HIS A 156 -5.41 13.06 -10.55
N TYR A 157 -4.27 12.41 -10.38
CA TYR A 157 -3.61 12.31 -9.08
C TYR A 157 -2.96 13.63 -8.71
N ILE A 158 -2.95 13.95 -7.42
CA ILE A 158 -2.28 15.11 -6.83
C ILE A 158 -1.52 14.60 -5.62
N ASP A 159 -0.29 15.09 -5.42
CA ASP A 159 0.49 14.78 -4.23
C ASP A 159 -0.24 15.32 -2.99
N ALA A 160 -0.57 14.43 -2.06
CA ALA A 160 -1.20 14.75 -0.79
C ALA A 160 -0.20 14.51 0.35
N LEU A 161 0.70 15.47 0.55
CA LEU A 161 1.75 15.42 1.56
C LEU A 161 1.69 16.68 2.43
N SER A 162 2.10 16.57 3.70
CA SER A 162 2.23 17.76 4.55
C SER A 162 3.20 18.76 3.89
N PRO A 163 2.87 20.07 3.86
CA PRO A 163 3.76 21.10 3.30
C PRO A 163 5.14 21.15 3.96
N ALA A 164 5.27 20.63 5.18
CA ALA A 164 6.51 20.55 5.91
C ALA A 164 7.46 19.45 5.40
N VAL A 165 6.98 18.52 4.58
CA VAL A 165 7.81 17.43 4.07
C VAL A 165 8.49 17.85 2.77
N VAL A 166 9.82 17.82 2.79
CA VAL A 166 10.67 18.17 1.66
C VAL A 166 11.12 16.91 0.97
N VAL A 167 10.62 16.67 -0.24
CA VAL A 167 10.96 15.51 -1.06
C VAL A 167 12.29 15.76 -1.78
N GLN A 168 13.35 15.04 -1.39
CA GLN A 168 14.66 15.10 -2.08
C GLN A 168 14.88 13.85 -2.94
N GLY A 169 14.63 13.95 -4.25
CA GLY A 169 14.94 12.86 -5.19
C GLY A 169 14.12 11.59 -4.97
N SER A 170 14.76 10.42 -5.06
CA SER A 170 14.12 9.09 -4.96
C SER A 170 14.00 8.53 -3.54
N ASP A 171 14.66 9.16 -2.56
CA ASP A 171 14.50 9.04 -1.08
C ASP A 171 15.76 9.68 -0.45
N PRO A 172 15.67 10.60 0.54
CA PRO A 172 14.73 10.63 1.67
C PRO A 172 13.87 11.91 1.78
N ASN A 173 12.68 11.76 2.37
CA ASN A 173 11.84 12.87 2.79
C ASN A 173 12.40 13.50 4.07
N ASP A 174 12.80 14.77 4.01
CA ASP A 174 13.16 15.56 5.19
C ASP A 174 11.95 16.32 5.72
N VAL A 175 11.96 16.72 6.99
CA VAL A 175 10.87 17.48 7.61
C VAL A 175 11.38 18.85 8.04
N ASP A 176 10.88 19.90 7.38
CA ASP A 176 11.08 21.26 7.83
C ASP A 176 10.18 21.54 9.04
N THR A 177 10.78 21.39 10.23
CA THR A 177 10.10 21.64 11.51
C THR A 177 9.57 23.06 11.66
N ALA A 178 10.07 24.05 10.90
CA ALA A 178 9.56 25.42 10.94
C ALA A 178 8.19 25.57 10.26
N LEU A 179 7.83 24.63 9.36
CA LEU A 179 6.56 24.59 8.65
C LEU A 179 5.52 23.71 9.34
N LEU A 180 5.88 23.00 10.42
CA LEU A 180 4.95 22.20 11.19
C LEU A 180 4.00 23.09 11.98
N THR A 181 2.71 22.97 11.68
CA THR A 181 1.63 23.62 12.43
C THR A 181 0.73 22.55 13.07
N ALA A 182 -0.13 22.96 14.00
CA ALA A 182 -1.12 22.04 14.56
C ALA A 182 -2.16 21.64 13.49
N GLU A 183 -2.37 22.50 12.50
CA GLU A 183 -3.29 22.33 11.38
C GLU A 183 -2.72 21.43 10.27
N ASP A 184 -1.40 21.45 10.03
CA ASP A 184 -0.72 20.69 8.98
C ASP A 184 0.42 19.79 9.55
N PRO A 185 0.10 18.81 10.40
CA PRO A 185 1.10 17.92 10.99
C PRO A 185 1.76 17.03 9.92
N ALA A 186 3.05 16.77 10.06
CA ALA A 186 3.71 15.69 9.34
C ALA A 186 3.58 14.39 10.13
N TRP A 187 2.98 13.38 9.50
CA TRP A 187 2.92 12.02 10.01
C TRP A 187 3.88 11.14 9.21
N ALA A 188 4.63 10.29 9.91
CA ALA A 188 5.51 9.32 9.28
C ALA A 188 5.19 7.93 9.82
N GLU A 189 5.17 6.95 8.91
CA GLU A 189 5.03 5.54 9.28
C GLU A 189 6.43 4.96 9.55
N PRO A 190 6.67 4.35 10.72
CA PRO A 190 7.97 3.76 10.99
C PRO A 190 8.22 2.59 10.04
N TYR A 191 9.44 2.50 9.52
CA TYR A 191 9.83 1.34 8.73
C TYR A 191 9.86 0.08 9.61
N TRP A 192 9.12 -0.95 9.20
CA TRP A 192 9.21 -2.29 9.77
C TRP A 192 9.67 -3.30 8.72
N SER A 193 10.28 -4.38 9.19
CA SER A 193 10.60 -5.52 8.33
C SER A 193 9.32 -6.11 7.74
N ALA A 194 9.38 -6.60 6.50
CA ALA A 194 8.32 -7.39 5.86
C ALA A 194 7.95 -8.70 6.59
N ARG A 195 8.54 -8.97 7.75
CA ARG A 195 8.32 -10.18 8.58
C ARG A 195 7.56 -9.85 9.87
N ILE A 196 6.52 -9.03 9.80
CA ILE A 196 5.57 -8.91 10.91
C ILE A 196 4.74 -10.18 10.95
N ARG A 197 4.85 -10.95 12.03
CA ARG A 197 4.08 -12.17 12.23
C ARG A 197 3.79 -12.40 13.69
N ALA A 198 2.64 -13.01 13.96
CA ALA A 198 2.28 -13.54 15.27
C ALA A 198 2.39 -15.06 15.21
N GLU A 199 3.16 -15.66 16.11
CA GLU A 199 3.34 -17.12 16.19
C GLU A 199 2.86 -17.60 17.56
N LEU A 200 2.06 -18.67 17.56
CA LEU A 200 1.69 -19.40 18.76
C LEU A 200 2.68 -20.55 18.96
N LEU A 201 3.45 -20.47 20.04
CA LEU A 201 4.50 -21.45 20.36
C LEU A 201 4.23 -22.06 21.73
N ALA A 202 4.33 -23.39 21.82
CA ALA A 202 4.34 -24.08 23.10
C ALA A 202 5.72 -23.88 23.75
N VAL A 203 5.80 -23.00 24.74
CA VAL A 203 7.05 -22.75 25.47
C VAL A 203 7.16 -23.76 26.62
N PRO A 204 8.22 -24.60 26.67
CA PRO A 204 8.42 -25.53 27.77
C PRO A 204 8.55 -24.79 29.10
N ALA A 205 8.12 -25.41 30.20
CA ALA A 205 8.26 -24.84 31.53
C ALA A 205 9.73 -24.47 31.83
N PRO A 206 10.02 -23.33 32.47
CA PRO A 206 11.39 -22.85 32.68
C PRO A 206 12.30 -23.90 33.33
N ASP A 207 11.78 -24.68 34.28
CA ASP A 207 12.54 -25.71 34.99
C ASP A 207 12.99 -26.85 34.07
N SER A 208 12.16 -27.21 33.08
CA SER A 208 12.51 -28.23 32.09
C SER A 208 13.62 -27.77 31.15
N GLN A 209 13.70 -26.46 30.87
CA GLN A 209 14.77 -25.88 30.05
C GLN A 209 16.09 -25.93 30.81
N TRP A 210 16.08 -25.57 32.10
CA TRP A 210 17.27 -25.66 32.95
C TRP A 210 17.73 -27.11 33.16
N ALA A 211 16.81 -28.05 33.37
CA ALA A 211 17.15 -29.46 33.48
C ALA A 211 17.81 -30.00 32.20
N ALA A 212 17.30 -29.61 31.02
CA ALA A 212 17.89 -30.00 29.74
C ALA A 212 19.31 -29.42 29.56
N VAL A 213 19.52 -28.14 29.92
CA VAL A 213 20.84 -27.51 29.87
C VAL A 213 21.83 -28.21 30.81
N LEU A 214 21.42 -28.50 32.05
CA LEU A 214 22.26 -29.20 33.03
C LEU A 214 22.59 -30.63 32.60
N ALA A 215 21.61 -31.37 32.08
CA ALA A 215 21.83 -32.71 31.56
C ALA A 215 22.81 -32.70 30.37
N GLY A 216 22.67 -31.74 29.45
CA GLY A 216 23.61 -31.54 28.34
C GLY A 216 25.03 -31.24 28.85
N ALA A 217 25.17 -30.27 29.76
CA ALA A 217 26.46 -29.88 30.31
C ALA A 217 27.17 -31.03 31.05
N LEU A 218 26.44 -31.76 31.92
CA LEU A 218 26.98 -32.90 32.64
C LEU A 218 27.38 -34.04 31.69
N GLY A 219 26.58 -34.29 30.64
CA GLY A 219 26.92 -35.25 29.60
C GLY A 219 28.22 -34.88 28.87
N THR A 220 28.40 -33.61 28.51
CA THR A 220 29.64 -33.14 27.85
C THR A 220 30.86 -33.28 28.77
N VAL A 221 30.73 -32.90 30.06
CA VAL A 221 31.83 -33.04 31.03
C VAL A 221 32.18 -34.51 31.26
N ALA A 222 31.18 -35.39 31.38
CA ALA A 222 31.41 -36.82 31.54
C ALA A 222 32.10 -37.42 30.30
N ALA A 223 31.66 -37.07 29.09
CA ALA A 223 32.28 -37.50 27.85
C ALA A 223 33.73 -37.00 27.72
N ALA A 224 33.99 -35.74 28.04
CA ALA A 224 35.35 -35.19 28.07
C ALA A 224 36.23 -35.90 29.11
N GLY A 225 35.69 -36.15 30.31
CA GLY A 225 36.38 -36.88 31.38
C GLY A 225 36.74 -38.31 30.98
N VAL A 226 35.80 -39.05 30.39
CA VAL A 226 36.03 -40.40 29.85
C VAL A 226 37.07 -40.36 28.72
N THR A 227 36.98 -39.38 27.82
CA THR A 227 37.94 -39.22 26.71
C THR A 227 39.36 -38.95 27.22
N LEU A 228 39.50 -38.03 28.17
CA LEU A 228 40.79 -37.72 28.81
C LEU A 228 41.33 -38.90 29.63
N TRP A 229 40.46 -39.66 30.29
CA TRP A 229 40.85 -40.87 31.02
C TRP A 229 41.32 -41.96 30.06
N TRP A 230 40.64 -42.19 28.94
CA TRP A 230 41.06 -43.11 27.88
C TRP A 230 42.39 -42.70 27.25
N LEU A 231 42.61 -41.40 26.99
CA LEU A 231 43.90 -40.87 26.52
C LEU A 231 45.03 -41.07 27.55
N ARG A 232 44.71 -41.11 28.85
CA ARG A 232 45.69 -41.29 29.93
C ARG A 232 45.97 -42.75 30.27
N CYS A 233 44.98 -43.64 30.15
CA CYS A 233 45.07 -45.05 30.50
C CYS A 233 45.37 -45.95 29.28
N GLY A 234 45.06 -45.49 28.08
CA GLY A 234 45.41 -46.15 26.82
C GLY A 234 46.68 -45.57 26.21
N LYS A 235 47.60 -46.45 25.82
CA LYS A 235 48.56 -46.16 24.74
C LYS A 235 47.78 -45.97 23.43
N ALA A 236 47.06 -44.86 23.27
CA ALA A 236 46.41 -44.52 22.02
C ALA A 236 47.37 -43.63 21.22
N ASP A 237 48.00 -44.19 20.19
CA ASP A 237 48.62 -43.39 19.14
C ASP A 237 47.52 -42.51 18.53
N LEU A 238 47.68 -41.20 18.68
CA LEU A 238 46.81 -40.19 18.10
C LEU A 238 47.00 -40.21 16.56
N VAL A 239 46.24 -41.06 15.86
CA VAL A 239 46.11 -40.93 14.41
C VAL A 239 45.12 -39.80 14.15
N ILE A 240 45.66 -38.61 13.90
CA ILE A 240 44.92 -37.53 13.25
C ILE A 240 44.75 -37.95 11.78
N LEU A 241 43.50 -38.16 11.36
CA LEU A 241 43.07 -38.13 9.96
C LEU A 241 42.37 -36.79 9.70
#